data_AF-A0A9D6M8B6-F1
#
_entry.id   AF-A0A9D6M8B6-F1
#
_cell.length_a   1.000
_cell.length_b   1.000
_cell.length_c   1.000
_cell.angle_alpha   90.00
_cell.angle_beta   90.00
_cell.angle_gamma   90.00
#
_symmetry.space_group_name_H-M   'P 1'
#
loop_
_entity.id
_entity.type
_entity.pdbx_description
1 polymer ?
#
loop_
_entity_poly.entity_id
_entity_poly.type
_entity_poly.pdbx_seq_one_letter_code
_entity_poly.pdbx_strand_id
1 'polypeptide(L)'
;MTLLLATLTSTRAFASPSSSHLGQTIGYSVQGNPIMAYTVGWGTRPVVIIGGIHGGSEWATTDLVATAAEYFRLHAADIPPPLNLVFIPSANPD
;
A
#
# COMPACT_ATOMS: atom_id res chain seq x y z
N MET A 1 -20.59 -45.37 21.68
CA MET A 1 -20.36 -43.91 21.82
C MET A 1 -18.97 -43.59 21.30
N THR A 2 -18.87 -43.19 20.05
CA THR A 2 -17.64 -42.66 19.47
C THR A 2 -17.99 -41.29 18.91
N LEU A 3 -17.57 -40.24 19.60
CA LEU A 3 -17.81 -38.86 19.20
C LEU A 3 -16.73 -38.47 18.21
N LEU A 4 -17.08 -38.29 16.93
CA LEU A 4 -16.17 -37.79 15.91
C LEU A 4 -16.11 -36.25 16.06
N LEU A 5 -14.97 -35.75 16.52
CA LEU A 5 -14.72 -34.31 16.65
C LEU A 5 -14.34 -33.76 15.26
N ALA A 6 -15.31 -33.17 14.55
CA ALA A 6 -15.03 -32.44 13.32
C ALA A 6 -14.39 -31.09 13.68
N THR A 7 -13.08 -30.96 13.46
CA THR A 7 -12.41 -29.66 13.54
C THR A 7 -12.86 -28.80 12.36
N LEU A 8 -13.73 -27.82 12.63
CA LEU A 8 -14.09 -26.78 11.67
C LEU A 8 -12.89 -25.85 11.46
N THR A 9 -12.06 -26.12 10.46
CA THR A 9 -11.09 -25.14 9.98
C THR A 9 -11.87 -24.04 9.26
N SER A 10 -12.08 -22.91 9.94
CA SER A 10 -12.61 -21.69 9.32
C SER A 10 -11.60 -21.16 8.32
N THR A 11 -11.73 -21.56 7.04
CA THR A 11 -11.01 -20.94 5.94
C THR A 11 -11.42 -19.47 5.88
N ARG A 12 -10.61 -18.59 6.46
CA ARG A 12 -10.79 -17.15 6.31
C ARG A 12 -10.61 -16.86 4.82
N ALA A 13 -11.70 -16.52 4.14
CA ALA A 13 -11.62 -16.01 2.78
C ALA A 13 -10.70 -14.80 2.80
N PHE A 14 -9.53 -14.92 2.18
CA PHE A 14 -8.70 -13.76 1.89
C PHE A 14 -9.53 -12.90 0.95
N ALA A 15 -9.94 -11.72 1.40
CA ALA A 15 -10.45 -10.71 0.49
C ALA A 15 -9.41 -10.57 -0.62
N SER A 16 -9.80 -10.75 -1.88
CA SER A 16 -8.91 -10.55 -3.01
C SER A 16 -8.37 -9.13 -2.90
N PRO A 17 -7.06 -8.93 -2.67
CA PRO A 17 -6.51 -7.58 -2.63
C PRO A 17 -6.75 -6.99 -4.02
N SER A 18 -7.44 -5.87 -4.05
CA SER A 18 -7.52 -5.05 -5.25
C SER A 18 -6.10 -4.58 -5.55
N SER A 19 -5.45 -5.22 -6.53
CA SER A 19 -4.35 -4.60 -7.26
C SER A 19 -4.94 -3.40 -8.01
N SER A 20 -5.33 -2.32 -7.33
CA SER A 20 -5.66 -1.08 -8.02
C SER A 20 -4.35 -0.55 -8.57
N HIS A 21 -4.09 -0.88 -9.83
CA HIS A 21 -2.91 -0.41 -10.55
C HIS A 21 -2.93 1.12 -10.71
N LEU A 22 -4.09 1.72 -10.46
CA LEU A 22 -4.33 3.15 -10.32
C LEU A 22 -4.26 3.52 -8.84
N GLY A 23 -3.51 4.57 -8.52
CA GLY A 23 -3.41 5.09 -7.15
C GLY A 23 -4.79 5.42 -6.60
N GLN A 24 -4.98 5.17 -5.30
CA GLN A 24 -6.19 5.48 -4.57
C GLN A 24 -6.05 6.86 -3.91
N THR A 25 -7.04 7.73 -4.08
CA THR A 25 -7.15 8.92 -3.24
C THR A 25 -7.58 8.51 -1.82
N ILE A 26 -6.75 8.82 -0.83
CA ILE A 26 -7.01 8.49 0.59
C ILE A 26 -7.53 9.68 1.39
N GLY A 27 -7.57 10.86 0.77
CA GLY A 27 -8.05 12.09 1.36
C GLY A 27 -7.71 13.29 0.49
N TYR A 28 -8.06 14.46 0.99
CA TYR A 28 -7.73 15.74 0.38
C TYR A 28 -7.03 16.61 1.41
N SER A 29 -6.08 17.42 0.96
CA SER A 29 -5.40 18.43 1.77
C SER A 29 -6.32 19.61 2.10
N VAL A 30 -5.80 20.62 2.81
CA VAL A 30 -6.56 21.82 3.19
C VAL A 30 -7.00 22.62 1.96
N GLN A 31 -6.15 22.69 0.93
CA GLN A 31 -6.51 23.35 -0.34
C GLN A 31 -7.29 22.44 -1.31
N GLY A 32 -7.62 21.21 -0.90
CA GLY A 32 -8.41 20.28 -1.72
C GLY A 32 -7.60 19.47 -2.72
N ASN A 33 -6.28 19.42 -2.59
CA ASN A 33 -5.43 18.58 -3.44
C ASN A 33 -5.52 17.11 -3.00
N PRO A 34 -5.65 16.14 -3.93
CA PRO A 34 -5.78 14.73 -3.57
C PRO A 34 -4.47 14.17 -3.01
N ILE A 35 -4.57 13.42 -1.91
CA ILE A 35 -3.46 12.63 -1.37
C ILE A 35 -3.57 11.21 -1.95
N MET A 36 -2.57 10.82 -2.74
CA MET A 36 -2.57 9.56 -3.49
C MET A 36 -1.75 8.48 -2.76
N ALA A 37 -2.32 7.28 -2.67
CA ALA A 37 -1.65 6.07 -2.19
C ALA A 37 -1.58 5.00 -3.28
N TYR A 38 -0.43 4.38 -3.45
CA TYR A 38 -0.18 3.30 -4.41
C TYR A 38 0.17 2.03 -3.67
N THR A 39 -0.54 0.94 -3.92
CA THR A 39 -0.32 -0.34 -3.21
C THR A 39 0.26 -1.38 -4.16
N VAL A 40 1.34 -2.04 -3.76
CA VAL A 40 2.00 -3.10 -4.53
C VAL A 40 2.33 -4.29 -3.65
N GLY A 41 1.99 -5.48 -4.12
CA GLY A 41 2.17 -6.74 -3.40
C GLY A 41 0.85 -7.38 -2.99
N TRP A 42 0.94 -8.59 -2.45
CA TRP A 42 -0.22 -9.41 -2.06
C TRP A 42 -0.12 -9.96 -0.64
N GLY A 43 0.94 -9.59 0.09
CA GLY A 43 1.13 -10.02 1.46
C GLY A 43 0.10 -9.44 2.43
N THR A 44 -0.02 -10.03 3.60
CA THR A 44 -0.96 -9.56 4.63
C THR A 44 -0.37 -8.52 5.56
N ARG A 45 0.95 -8.22 5.47
CA ARG A 45 1.63 -7.25 6.33
C ARG A 45 1.82 -5.93 5.57
N PRO A 46 1.04 -4.88 5.88
CA PRO A 46 1.22 -3.59 5.25
C PRO A 46 2.50 -2.92 5.74
N VAL A 47 3.24 -2.30 4.82
CA VAL A 47 4.34 -1.38 5.12
C VAL A 47 4.09 -0.09 4.36
N VAL A 48 3.97 1.02 5.08
CA VAL A 48 3.67 2.32 4.49
C VAL A 48 4.96 3.13 4.39
N ILE A 49 5.21 3.67 3.20
CA ILE A 49 6.37 4.50 2.87
C ILE A 49 5.81 5.86 2.42
N ILE A 50 6.16 6.91 3.17
CA ILE A 50 5.57 8.25 3.02
C ILE A 50 6.69 9.25 2.74
N GLY A 51 6.49 10.10 1.74
CA GLY A 51 7.34 11.24 1.40
C GLY A 51 6.58 12.57 1.49
N GLY A 52 7.31 13.67 1.30
CA GLY A 52 6.75 15.01 1.13
C GLY A 52 5.88 15.45 2.31
N ILE A 53 6.32 15.21 3.55
CA ILE A 53 5.55 15.57 4.75
C ILE A 53 5.66 17.09 4.99
N HIS A 54 6.84 17.67 4.79
CA HIS A 54 7.07 19.13 4.90
C HIS A 54 6.91 19.88 3.55
N GLY A 55 5.95 19.44 2.71
CA GLY A 55 5.59 20.10 1.45
C GLY A 55 6.78 20.36 0.52
N GLY A 56 6.69 21.38 -0.34
CA GLY A 56 7.65 21.67 -1.43
C GLY A 56 9.15 21.74 -1.05
N SER A 57 9.50 21.87 0.23
CA SER A 57 10.90 21.79 0.70
C SER A 57 11.50 20.38 0.64
N GLU A 58 10.67 19.34 0.68
CA GLU A 58 11.06 17.92 0.71
C GLU A 58 10.85 17.22 -0.62
N TRP A 59 10.90 17.96 -1.73
CA TRP A 59 10.70 17.44 -3.09
C TRP A 59 11.52 16.18 -3.40
N ALA A 60 12.73 16.05 -2.84
CA ALA A 60 13.58 14.88 -3.01
C ALA A 60 12.95 13.60 -2.43
N THR A 61 12.23 13.69 -1.31
CA THR A 61 11.53 12.53 -0.74
C THR A 61 10.26 12.21 -1.51
N THR A 62 9.56 13.22 -2.04
CA THR A 62 8.43 13.02 -2.95
C THR A 62 8.86 12.23 -4.18
N ASP A 63 9.96 12.66 -4.83
CA ASP A 63 10.53 11.99 -6.00
C ASP A 63 11.05 10.59 -5.67
N LEU A 64 11.74 10.41 -4.53
CA LEU A 64 12.21 9.12 -4.08
C LEU A 64 11.06 8.12 -3.90
N VAL A 65 9.99 8.52 -3.22
CA VAL A 65 8.85 7.63 -2.95
C VAL A 65 8.05 7.36 -4.21
N ALA A 66 7.88 8.34 -5.09
CA ALA A 66 7.26 8.13 -6.41
C ALA A 66 8.08 7.15 -7.27
N THR A 67 9.40 7.32 -7.30
CA THR A 67 10.32 6.43 -8.03
C THR A 67 10.32 5.02 -7.47
N ALA A 68 10.29 4.87 -6.13
CA ALA A 68 10.18 3.57 -5.49
C ALA A 68 8.85 2.88 -5.82
N ALA A 69 7.74 3.62 -5.81
CA ALA A 69 6.43 3.09 -6.20
C ALA A 69 6.45 2.55 -7.63
N GLU A 70 7.04 3.29 -8.58
CA GLU A 70 7.17 2.86 -9.98
C GLU A 70 8.09 1.65 -10.13
N TYR A 71 9.23 1.64 -9.41
CA TYR A 71 10.15 0.51 -9.43
C TYR A 71 9.44 -0.78 -9.00
N PHE A 72 8.78 -0.78 -7.85
CA PHE A 72 8.11 -1.98 -7.34
C PHE A 72 6.87 -2.33 -8.14
N ARG A 73 6.19 -1.37 -8.77
CA ARG A 73 5.11 -1.65 -9.74
C ARG A 73 5.62 -2.49 -10.91
N LEU A 74 6.81 -2.17 -11.44
CA LEU A 74 7.46 -2.90 -12.53
C LEU A 74 8.15 -4.20 -12.09
N HIS A 75 8.56 -4.27 -10.81
CA HIS A 75 9.34 -5.38 -10.23
C HIS A 75 8.65 -5.94 -8.98
N ALA A 76 7.36 -6.26 -9.07
CA ALA A 76 6.59 -6.71 -7.90
C ALA A 76 7.15 -8.00 -7.27
N ALA A 77 7.92 -8.79 -8.02
CA ALA A 77 8.61 -9.99 -7.53
C ALA A 77 9.73 -9.69 -6.52
N ASP A 78 10.25 -8.45 -6.48
CA ASP A 78 11.27 -8.03 -5.52
C ASP A 78 10.69 -7.76 -4.13
N ILE A 79 9.37 -7.69 -4.01
CA ILE A 79 8.69 -7.50 -2.73
C ILE A 79 8.68 -8.86 -1.99
N PRO A 80 9.23 -8.95 -0.76
CA PRO A 80 9.14 -10.16 0.04
C PRO A 80 7.68 -10.63 0.19
N PRO A 81 7.38 -11.93 0.03
CA PRO A 81 6.00 -12.44 0.02
C PRO A 81 5.07 -12.00 1.16
N PRO A 82 5.53 -11.83 2.42
CA PRO A 82 4.61 -11.45 3.48
C PRO A 82 4.21 -9.96 3.43
N LEU A 83 4.86 -9.13 2.62
CA LEU A 83 4.66 -7.67 2.59
C LEU A 83 3.63 -7.23 1.55
N ASN A 84 2.99 -6.11 1.88
CA ASN A 84 2.18 -5.32 0.97
C ASN A 84 2.61 -3.86 1.14
N LEU A 85 3.29 -3.31 0.13
CA LEU A 85 3.88 -1.98 0.21
C LEU A 85 2.84 -0.93 -0.19
N VAL A 86 2.73 0.13 0.61
CA VAL A 86 1.87 1.28 0.34
C VAL A 86 2.74 2.53 0.24
N PHE A 87 2.72 3.19 -0.91
CA PHE A 87 3.51 4.38 -1.19
C PHE A 87 2.62 5.62 -1.20
N ILE A 88 2.99 6.64 -0.43
CA ILE A 88 2.34 7.95 -0.42
C ILE A 88 3.42 8.99 -0.76
N PRO A 89 3.57 9.38 -2.04
CA PRO A 89 4.66 10.27 -2.45
C PRO A 89 4.60 11.65 -1.81
N SER A 90 3.41 12.24 -1.71
CA SER A 90 3.22 13.56 -1.09
C SER A 90 2.08 13.50 -0.07
N ALA A 91 2.44 13.55 1.22
CA ALA A 91 1.47 13.65 2.31
C ALA A 91 0.97 15.08 2.54
N ASN A 92 1.78 16.08 2.17
CA ASN A 92 1.40 17.49 2.18
C ASN A 92 1.52 18.09 0.76
N PRO A 93 0.47 17.96 -0.07
CA PRO A 93 0.47 18.49 -1.44
C PRO A 93 0.15 20.00 -1.53
N ASP A 94 -0.10 20.67 -0.40
CA ASP A 94 -0.26 22.14 -0.32
C ASP A 94 1.10 22.84 -0.17
#